data_AF-A0A9D2HM48-F1
#
_entry.id   AF-A0A9D2HM48-F1
#
_cell.length_a   1.000
_cell.length_b   1.000
_cell.length_c   1.000
_cell.angle_alpha   90.00
_cell.angle_beta   90.00
_cell.angle_gamma   90.00
#
_symmetry.space_group_name_H-M   'P 1'
#
loop_
_entity.id
_entity.type
_entity.pdbx_description
1 polymer ?
#
loop_
_entity_poly.entity_id
_entity_poly.type
_entity_poly.pdbx_seq_one_letter_code
_entity_poly.pdbx_strand_id
1 'polypeptide(L)'
;MMTRKYLCYLTTATLVSLLPLPLILVLHVPLPLLLLTVLPPLSHTPLLGTLLTAIFLLLAIPSACGWLLAARAHFPPTFAAKFLPLLLPLLLYLSITVYFLNFSSPIALVWYGQSGLAFALIYGLFLLAFCFRNRKREPARERRKGVACLLLAAAPFCAAFAFSLHGVLINTVHGREDSVRNLRWDLYWGDPGSTLQDYLPQWAGNVLALPSAPPSLRLAGNLPRLDGRLAALPLYAAAFQAVTCLDEDGRPLSDEERDERLSGEEVECREQYGWQRLADGEADFFFGPPPSESRLDELRVRGLTPDVRPVAREALIFFVQKDNPARSLSREQLRRIYTGEIRNWEDVGGRDERILPFQHAAGDENQRMLERLVLRGAEAAPPLREDRLTDPHAFGPSNIVALYRKRTGALGFGLRWYLDKWFPDDDVRLLTVDGVKPTDATLRDGSYPLCLPLCMVSCRPLSDESRAFRDWLLGPEGRDLIRRAGYLPWEDGNGGGKSGGKNFSPEP
;
A
#
# COMPACT_ATOMS: atom_id res chain seq x y z
N MET A 1 -21.11 -33.82 -47.59
CA MET A 1 -20.08 -34.38 -46.69
C MET A 1 -18.70 -34.06 -47.23
N MET A 2 -17.97 -33.25 -46.45
CA MET A 2 -16.52 -33.01 -46.39
C MET A 2 -15.60 -33.62 -47.48
N THR A 3 -15.26 -32.85 -48.52
CA THR A 3 -14.07 -33.16 -49.36
C THR A 3 -13.45 -31.98 -50.12
N ARG A 4 -13.65 -30.71 -49.72
CA ARG A 4 -12.97 -29.56 -50.38
C ARG A 4 -12.28 -28.54 -49.47
N LYS A 5 -12.43 -28.58 -48.14
CA LYS A 5 -11.75 -27.63 -47.22
C LYS A 5 -10.37 -28.10 -46.72
N TYR A 6 -10.03 -29.38 -46.85
CA TYR A 6 -8.71 -29.90 -46.43
C TYR A 6 -7.60 -29.76 -47.48
N LEU A 7 -7.94 -29.51 -48.75
CA LEU A 7 -6.94 -29.41 -49.82
C LEU A 7 -6.20 -28.05 -49.84
N CYS A 8 -6.75 -27.02 -49.19
CA CYS A 8 -6.14 -25.67 -49.14
C CYS A 8 -5.07 -25.52 -48.04
N TYR A 9 -5.13 -26.36 -46.99
CA TYR A 9 -4.13 -26.37 -45.91
C TYR A 9 -2.87 -27.18 -46.27
N LEU A 10 -3.01 -28.20 -47.12
CA LEU A 10 -1.86 -28.97 -47.59
C LEU A 10 -1.05 -28.25 -48.67
N THR A 11 -1.68 -27.40 -49.50
CA THR A 11 -0.97 -26.64 -50.55
C THR A 11 -0.15 -25.48 -50.00
N THR A 12 -0.63 -24.81 -48.94
CA THR A 12 0.13 -23.74 -48.27
C THR A 12 1.37 -24.28 -47.55
N ALA A 13 1.28 -25.43 -46.87
CA ALA A 13 2.42 -26.07 -46.22
C ALA A 13 3.48 -26.57 -47.22
N THR A 14 3.07 -27.06 -48.40
CA THR A 14 4.02 -27.50 -49.44
C THR A 14 4.64 -26.34 -50.22
N LEU A 15 3.92 -25.24 -50.41
CA LEU A 15 4.46 -24.02 -51.06
C LEU A 15 5.56 -23.36 -50.20
N VAL A 16 5.43 -23.35 -48.88
CA VAL A 16 6.44 -22.77 -47.97
C VAL A 16 7.74 -23.58 -47.98
N SER A 17 7.67 -24.91 -48.17
CA SER A 17 8.85 -25.77 -48.27
C SER A 17 9.63 -25.65 -49.59
N LEU A 18 9.10 -24.95 -50.59
CA LEU A 18 9.76 -24.70 -51.88
C LEU A 18 10.38 -23.29 -52.00
N LEU A 19 10.18 -22.43 -50.99
CA LEU A 19 10.76 -21.09 -50.98
C LEU A 19 12.23 -21.14 -50.54
N PRO A 20 13.14 -20.44 -51.24
CA PRO A 20 14.53 -20.35 -50.81
C PRO A 20 14.63 -19.62 -49.45
N LEU A 21 15.51 -20.11 -48.59
CA LEU A 21 15.73 -19.66 -47.20
C LEU A 21 15.73 -18.12 -46.96
N PRO A 22 16.26 -17.27 -47.88
CA PRO A 22 16.20 -15.83 -47.72
C PRO A 22 14.78 -15.26 -47.73
N LEU A 23 13.86 -15.83 -48.54
CA LEU A 23 12.48 -15.36 -48.62
C LEU A 23 11.69 -15.70 -47.35
N ILE A 24 12.00 -16.86 -46.74
CA ILE A 24 11.39 -17.29 -45.47
C ILE A 24 11.83 -16.36 -44.34
N LEU A 25 13.12 -15.98 -44.29
CA LEU A 25 13.63 -14.99 -43.33
C LEU A 25 13.02 -13.60 -43.54
N VAL A 26 12.81 -13.17 -44.79
CA VAL A 26 12.18 -11.87 -45.11
C VAL A 26 10.67 -11.86 -44.83
N LEU A 27 9.98 -13.00 -44.84
CA LEU A 27 8.54 -13.06 -44.54
C LEU A 27 8.22 -13.42 -43.07
N HIS A 28 9.08 -14.17 -42.37
CA HIS A 28 8.84 -14.59 -40.98
C HIS A 28 9.42 -13.68 -39.90
N VAL A 29 10.41 -12.84 -40.22
CA VAL A 29 11.01 -11.92 -39.23
C VAL A 29 10.25 -10.60 -39.13
N PRO A 30 9.85 -9.91 -40.21
CA PRO A 30 9.22 -8.61 -40.07
C PRO A 30 7.72 -8.68 -39.80
N LEU A 31 6.99 -9.74 -40.19
CA LEU A 31 5.54 -9.78 -40.00
C LEU A 31 5.10 -9.84 -38.52
N PRO A 32 5.72 -10.64 -37.64
CA PRO A 32 5.40 -10.65 -36.21
C PRO A 32 5.83 -9.35 -35.51
N LEU A 33 6.97 -8.77 -35.92
CA LEU A 33 7.47 -7.48 -35.43
C LEU A 33 6.60 -6.29 -35.90
N LEU A 34 6.05 -6.33 -37.12
CA LEU A 34 5.09 -5.33 -37.63
C LEU A 34 3.73 -5.45 -36.94
N LEU A 35 3.28 -6.68 -36.66
CA LEU A 35 2.03 -6.92 -35.92
C LEU A 35 2.12 -6.42 -34.47
N LEU A 36 3.32 -6.46 -33.86
CA LEU A 36 3.60 -5.91 -32.53
C LEU A 36 3.69 -4.38 -32.48
N THR A 37 3.98 -3.71 -33.61
CA THR A 37 4.10 -2.23 -33.67
C THR A 37 2.84 -1.53 -34.16
N VAL A 38 1.92 -2.24 -34.84
CA VAL A 38 0.73 -1.64 -35.47
C VAL A 38 -0.58 -1.92 -34.70
N LEU A 39 -0.62 -2.89 -33.79
CA LEU A 39 -1.82 -3.16 -32.99
C LEU A 39 -1.84 -2.33 -31.69
N PRO A 40 -2.89 -1.51 -31.45
CA PRO A 40 -3.10 -0.86 -30.15
C PRO A 40 -3.38 -1.93 -29.08
N PRO A 41 -3.26 -1.62 -27.77
CA PRO A 41 -3.35 -2.62 -26.71
C PRO A 41 -4.80 -3.10 -26.58
N LEU A 42 -5.17 -4.12 -27.34
CA LEU A 42 -6.42 -4.86 -27.19
C LEU A 42 -6.20 -5.95 -26.13
N SER A 43 -6.04 -5.54 -24.87
CA SER A 43 -5.70 -6.41 -23.73
C SER A 43 -6.90 -7.10 -23.05
N HIS A 44 -8.09 -7.08 -23.66
CA HIS A 44 -9.31 -7.58 -23.01
C HIS A 44 -9.86 -8.90 -23.58
N THR A 45 -9.08 -9.72 -24.28
CA THR A 45 -9.63 -10.99 -24.79
C THR A 45 -8.72 -12.21 -24.58
N PRO A 46 -9.32 -13.40 -24.28
CA PRO A 46 -8.61 -14.70 -24.21
C PRO A 46 -7.86 -15.05 -25.51
N LEU A 47 -8.12 -14.31 -26.58
CA LEU A 47 -7.39 -14.28 -27.84
C LEU A 47 -5.90 -13.98 -27.67
N LEU A 48 -5.47 -13.13 -26.72
CA LEU A 48 -4.04 -12.83 -26.53
C LEU A 48 -3.29 -14.02 -25.91
N GLY A 49 -3.91 -14.73 -24.96
CA GLY A 49 -3.36 -15.96 -24.41
C GLY A 49 -3.28 -17.08 -25.46
N THR A 50 -4.26 -17.16 -26.37
CA THR A 50 -4.21 -18.09 -27.50
C THR A 50 -3.17 -17.67 -28.54
N LEU A 51 -3.00 -16.37 -28.80
CA LEU A 51 -1.93 -15.83 -29.66
C LEU A 51 -0.55 -16.12 -29.09
N LEU A 52 -0.37 -15.95 -27.78
CA LEU A 52 0.88 -16.23 -27.09
C LEU A 52 1.20 -17.72 -27.05
N THR A 53 0.20 -18.57 -26.85
CA THR A 53 0.35 -20.04 -26.96
C THR A 53 0.66 -20.45 -28.40
N ALA A 54 0.05 -19.77 -29.38
CA ALA A 54 0.35 -19.97 -30.80
C ALA A 54 1.77 -19.50 -31.16
N ILE A 55 2.24 -18.38 -30.59
CA ILE A 55 3.64 -17.92 -30.71
C ILE A 55 4.60 -18.93 -30.06
N PHE A 56 4.24 -19.48 -28.91
CA PHE A 56 5.01 -20.52 -28.21
C PHE A 56 5.11 -21.80 -29.06
N LEU A 57 4.02 -22.24 -29.68
CA LEU A 57 3.99 -23.35 -30.64
C LEU A 57 4.74 -23.03 -31.92
N LEU A 58 4.62 -21.80 -32.44
CA LEU A 58 5.33 -21.30 -33.62
C LEU A 58 6.84 -21.13 -33.39
N LEU A 59 7.30 -21.06 -32.13
CA LEU A 59 8.72 -21.06 -31.73
C LEU A 59 9.23 -22.46 -31.36
N ALA A 60 8.35 -23.35 -30.89
CA ALA A 60 8.63 -24.78 -30.74
C ALA A 60 8.88 -25.46 -32.11
N ILE A 61 8.22 -24.99 -33.18
CA ILE A 61 8.43 -25.50 -34.55
C ILE A 61 9.84 -25.23 -35.09
N PRO A 62 10.44 -24.02 -34.96
CA PRO A 62 11.86 -23.76 -35.22
C PRO A 62 12.81 -24.63 -34.42
N SER A 63 12.42 -25.04 -33.21
CA SER A 63 13.18 -25.99 -32.40
C SER A 63 13.18 -27.37 -33.06
N ALA A 64 12.02 -27.82 -33.57
CA ALA A 64 11.92 -29.01 -34.41
C ALA A 64 12.62 -28.86 -35.78
N CYS A 65 12.66 -27.66 -36.38
CA CYS A 65 13.42 -27.38 -37.60
C CYS A 65 14.94 -27.39 -37.34
N GLY A 66 15.40 -26.94 -36.18
CA GLY A 66 16.79 -27.10 -35.73
C GLY A 66 17.17 -28.58 -35.57
N TRP A 67 16.23 -29.40 -35.09
CA TRP A 67 16.37 -30.86 -35.04
C TRP A 67 16.43 -31.51 -36.43
N LEU A 68 15.64 -31.02 -37.40
CA LEU A 68 15.61 -31.50 -38.78
C LEU A 68 16.82 -31.01 -39.62
N LEU A 69 17.28 -29.78 -39.38
CA LEU A 69 18.51 -29.24 -39.98
C LEU A 69 19.74 -29.99 -39.47
N ALA A 70 19.77 -30.33 -38.18
CA ALA A 70 20.79 -31.21 -37.59
C ALA A 70 20.78 -32.64 -38.18
N ALA A 71 19.65 -33.09 -38.73
CA ALA A 71 19.46 -34.43 -39.25
C ALA A 71 19.81 -34.61 -40.75
N ARG A 72 19.99 -33.54 -41.54
CA ARG A 72 20.37 -33.65 -42.96
C ARG A 72 21.89 -33.64 -43.14
N ALA A 73 22.36 -34.53 -44.01
CA ALA A 73 23.77 -34.83 -44.33
C ALA A 73 24.57 -33.71 -45.03
N HIS A 74 24.16 -32.45 -44.90
CA HIS A 74 24.80 -31.31 -45.56
C HIS A 74 25.00 -30.16 -44.56
N PHE A 75 26.06 -30.24 -43.75
CA PHE A 75 26.56 -29.09 -43.01
C PHE A 75 27.82 -28.51 -43.66
N PRO A 76 28.01 -27.17 -43.62
CA PRO A 76 29.24 -26.51 -44.08
C PRO A 76 30.49 -27.02 -43.33
N PRO A 77 31.69 -26.83 -43.90
CA PRO A 77 32.91 -27.56 -43.50
C PRO A 77 33.45 -27.19 -42.12
N THR A 78 32.97 -26.12 -41.46
CA THR A 78 33.51 -25.68 -40.18
C THR A 78 32.60 -26.02 -39.01
N PHE A 79 33.21 -26.58 -37.97
CA PHE A 79 32.56 -27.03 -36.74
C PHE A 79 31.69 -25.94 -36.06
N ALA A 80 32.05 -24.66 -36.17
CA ALA A 80 31.25 -23.55 -35.62
C ALA A 80 29.87 -23.37 -36.30
N ALA A 81 29.79 -23.58 -37.62
CA ALA A 81 28.53 -23.45 -38.38
C ALA A 81 27.54 -24.58 -38.07
N LYS A 82 28.00 -25.72 -37.56
CA LYS A 82 27.17 -26.85 -37.10
C LYS A 82 26.49 -26.56 -35.74
N PHE A 83 27.13 -25.78 -34.87
CA PHE A 83 26.68 -25.57 -33.49
C PHE A 83 25.97 -24.24 -33.24
N LEU A 84 26.29 -23.19 -34.01
CA LEU A 84 25.64 -21.88 -33.85
C LEU A 84 24.10 -21.92 -34.07
N PRO A 85 23.56 -22.66 -35.06
CA PRO A 85 22.12 -22.80 -35.24
C PRO A 85 21.45 -23.61 -34.12
N LEU A 86 22.21 -24.49 -33.45
CA LEU A 86 21.70 -25.23 -32.30
C LEU A 86 21.45 -24.27 -31.14
N LEU A 87 22.34 -23.31 -30.89
CA LEU A 87 22.19 -22.36 -29.78
C LEU A 87 21.00 -21.39 -29.93
N LEU A 88 20.58 -21.09 -31.15
CA LEU A 88 19.58 -20.04 -31.44
C LEU A 88 18.24 -20.22 -30.67
N PRO A 89 17.62 -21.40 -30.60
CA PRO A 89 16.39 -21.61 -29.82
C PRO A 89 16.60 -21.44 -28.32
N LEU A 90 17.76 -21.85 -27.77
CA LEU A 90 18.10 -21.62 -26.37
C LEU A 90 18.24 -20.13 -26.08
N LEU A 91 18.90 -19.38 -26.97
CA LEU A 91 19.10 -17.94 -26.84
C LEU A 91 17.78 -17.15 -26.95
N LEU A 92 16.90 -17.52 -27.88
CA LEU A 92 15.56 -16.94 -27.98
C LEU A 92 14.74 -17.23 -26.73
N TYR A 93 14.79 -18.46 -26.22
CA TYR A 93 14.06 -18.86 -25.03
C TYR A 93 14.54 -18.11 -23.78
N LEU A 94 15.86 -18.00 -23.58
CA LEU A 94 16.45 -17.20 -22.50
C LEU A 94 16.06 -15.72 -22.60
N SER A 95 16.08 -15.14 -23.80
CA SER A 95 15.72 -13.73 -24.02
C SER A 95 14.25 -13.47 -23.69
N ILE A 96 13.36 -14.37 -24.12
CA ILE A 96 11.92 -14.29 -23.81
C ILE A 96 11.69 -14.47 -22.31
N THR A 97 12.37 -15.42 -21.67
CA THR A 97 12.25 -15.64 -20.22
C THR A 97 12.71 -14.41 -19.43
N VAL A 98 13.84 -13.79 -19.80
CA VAL A 98 14.33 -12.55 -19.19
C VAL A 98 13.36 -11.39 -19.41
N TYR A 99 12.76 -11.27 -20.60
CA TYR A 99 11.71 -10.28 -20.85
C TYR A 99 10.52 -10.50 -19.91
N PHE A 100 9.97 -11.72 -19.85
CA PHE A 100 8.82 -12.01 -18.99
C PHE A 100 9.11 -11.89 -17.49
N LEU A 101 10.31 -12.25 -17.02
CA LEU A 101 10.72 -12.05 -15.63
C LEU A 101 10.73 -10.58 -15.21
N ASN A 102 10.93 -9.65 -16.14
CA ASN A 102 10.89 -8.21 -15.88
C ASN A 102 9.47 -7.61 -15.89
N PHE A 103 8.46 -8.31 -16.44
CA PHE A 103 7.11 -7.77 -16.63
C PHE A 103 5.97 -8.59 -15.99
N SER A 104 6.26 -9.73 -15.35
CA SER A 104 5.23 -10.68 -14.91
C SER A 104 5.04 -10.77 -13.40
N SER A 105 3.86 -11.22 -12.98
CA SER A 105 3.49 -11.41 -11.57
C SER A 105 4.32 -12.53 -10.88
N PRO A 106 4.34 -12.59 -9.53
CA PRO A 106 5.10 -13.60 -8.76
C PRO A 106 4.67 -15.03 -9.06
N ILE A 107 3.37 -15.24 -9.36
CA ILE A 107 2.83 -16.54 -9.73
C ILE A 107 3.37 -16.94 -11.10
N ALA A 108 3.35 -16.01 -12.06
CA ALA A 108 3.97 -16.21 -13.36
C ALA A 108 5.47 -16.55 -13.24
N LEU A 109 6.19 -15.94 -12.28
CA LEU A 109 7.58 -16.26 -11.96
C LEU A 109 7.81 -17.74 -11.59
N VAL A 110 6.91 -18.34 -10.81
CA VAL A 110 6.98 -19.77 -10.46
C VAL A 110 6.72 -20.65 -11.68
N TRP A 111 5.68 -20.34 -12.46
CA TRP A 111 5.30 -21.11 -13.65
C TRP A 111 6.36 -21.02 -14.76
N TYR A 112 6.85 -19.82 -15.07
CA TYR A 112 7.89 -19.61 -16.07
C TYR A 112 9.27 -20.09 -15.60
N GLY A 113 9.58 -19.96 -14.31
CA GLY A 113 10.82 -20.48 -13.72
C GLY A 113 10.91 -22.01 -13.81
N GLN A 114 9.84 -22.72 -13.46
CA GLN A 114 9.79 -24.19 -13.59
C GLN A 114 9.88 -24.65 -15.06
N SER A 115 9.15 -23.96 -15.95
CA SER A 115 9.21 -24.24 -17.39
C SER A 115 10.61 -24.00 -17.98
N GLY A 116 11.28 -22.93 -17.53
CA GLY A 116 12.62 -22.59 -17.99
C GLY A 116 13.70 -23.54 -17.50
N LEU A 117 13.60 -23.99 -16.25
CA LEU A 117 14.50 -25.01 -15.71
C LEU A 117 14.34 -26.34 -16.48
N ALA A 118 13.10 -26.75 -16.74
CA ALA A 118 12.82 -27.97 -17.52
C ALA A 118 13.38 -27.88 -18.94
N PHE A 119 13.17 -26.74 -19.62
CA PHE A 119 13.70 -26.52 -20.98
C PHE A 119 15.23 -26.52 -21.00
N ALA A 120 15.88 -25.82 -20.06
CA ALA A 120 17.34 -25.78 -19.95
C ALA A 120 17.93 -27.18 -19.70
N LEU A 121 17.27 -27.99 -18.87
CA LEU A 121 17.71 -29.34 -18.55
C LEU A 121 17.56 -30.30 -19.74
N ILE A 122 16.42 -30.28 -20.43
CA ILE A 122 16.19 -31.06 -21.65
C ILE A 122 17.20 -30.67 -22.74
N TYR A 123 17.42 -29.37 -22.91
CA TYR A 123 18.32 -28.84 -23.91
C TYR A 123 19.81 -29.13 -23.59
N GLY A 124 20.19 -29.07 -22.32
CA GLY A 124 21.52 -29.46 -21.84
C GLY A 124 21.81 -30.96 -22.06
N LEU A 125 20.83 -31.84 -21.78
CA LEU A 125 20.93 -33.27 -22.07
C LEU A 125 21.09 -33.54 -23.58
N PHE A 126 20.39 -32.79 -24.42
CA PHE A 126 20.55 -32.88 -25.88
C PHE A 126 21.97 -32.49 -26.32
N LEU A 127 22.51 -31.36 -25.83
CA LEU A 127 23.88 -30.94 -26.17
C LEU A 127 24.91 -31.98 -25.71
N LEU A 128 24.75 -32.54 -24.51
CA LEU A 128 25.61 -33.61 -24.01
C LEU A 128 25.56 -34.85 -24.91
N ALA A 129 24.37 -35.30 -25.28
CA ALA A 129 24.18 -36.43 -26.19
C ALA A 129 24.80 -36.16 -27.58
N PHE A 130 24.63 -34.95 -28.11
CA PHE A 130 25.20 -34.52 -29.38
C PHE A 130 26.74 -34.50 -29.34
N CYS A 131 27.33 -33.93 -28.28
CA CYS A 131 28.77 -33.95 -28.04
C CYS A 131 29.31 -35.38 -27.90
N PHE A 132 28.59 -36.26 -27.19
CA PHE A 132 28.99 -37.66 -27.01
C PHE A 132 28.98 -38.44 -28.32
N ARG A 133 27.95 -38.25 -29.15
CA ARG A 133 27.82 -38.87 -30.47
C ARG A 133 28.91 -38.42 -31.44
N ASN A 134 29.28 -37.14 -31.42
CA ASN A 134 30.31 -36.57 -32.30
C ASN A 134 31.75 -36.75 -31.77
N ARG A 135 31.94 -37.21 -30.52
CA ARG A 135 33.26 -37.48 -29.91
C ARG A 135 34.13 -38.44 -30.74
N LYS A 136 33.51 -39.37 -31.46
CA LYS A 136 34.18 -40.42 -32.27
C LYS A 136 34.41 -40.04 -33.73
N ARG A 137 33.86 -38.93 -34.24
CA ARG A 137 33.85 -38.59 -35.67
C ARG A 137 34.78 -37.45 -36.08
N GLU A 138 35.29 -36.66 -35.15
CA GLU A 138 35.99 -35.39 -35.46
C GLU A 138 37.36 -35.25 -34.76
N PRO A 139 38.35 -34.56 -35.38
CA PRO A 139 39.68 -34.35 -34.82
C PRO A 139 39.66 -33.55 -33.50
N ALA A 140 40.52 -33.92 -32.55
CA ALA A 140 40.52 -33.36 -31.18
C ALA A 140 40.66 -31.82 -31.12
N ARG A 141 41.35 -31.22 -32.09
CA ARG A 141 41.57 -29.76 -32.17
C ARG A 141 40.30 -28.99 -32.51
N GLU A 142 39.46 -29.51 -33.39
CA GLU A 142 38.18 -28.87 -33.77
C GLU A 142 37.15 -28.98 -32.65
N ARG A 143 37.14 -30.11 -31.93
CA ARG A 143 36.30 -30.27 -30.75
C ARG A 143 36.61 -29.22 -29.68
N ARG A 144 37.89 -28.96 -29.40
CA ARG A 144 38.30 -27.94 -28.41
C ARG A 144 37.85 -26.54 -28.82
N LYS A 145 38.01 -26.18 -30.10
CA LYS A 145 37.56 -24.88 -30.62
C LYS A 145 36.04 -24.72 -30.55
N GLY A 146 35.27 -25.75 -30.88
CA GLY A 146 33.81 -25.68 -30.80
C GLY A 146 33.26 -25.63 -29.39
N VAL A 147 33.83 -26.40 -28.45
CA VAL A 147 33.47 -26.29 -27.03
C VAL A 147 33.82 -24.91 -26.48
N ALA A 148 34.97 -24.35 -26.86
CA ALA A 148 35.33 -22.98 -26.48
C ALA A 148 34.34 -21.94 -27.04
N CYS A 149 33.93 -22.05 -28.30
CA CYS A 149 32.92 -21.15 -28.88
C CYS A 149 31.54 -21.29 -28.20
N LEU A 150 31.12 -22.51 -27.83
CA LEU A 150 29.89 -22.75 -27.07
C LEU A 150 29.93 -22.07 -25.69
N LEU A 151 31.03 -22.24 -24.96
CA LEU A 151 31.20 -21.63 -23.64
C LEU A 151 31.27 -20.10 -23.73
N LEU A 152 31.97 -19.55 -24.72
CA LEU A 152 32.05 -18.10 -24.96
C LEU A 152 30.69 -17.50 -25.36
N ALA A 153 29.88 -18.21 -26.14
CA ALA A 153 28.54 -17.76 -26.52
C ALA A 153 27.53 -17.86 -25.36
N ALA A 154 27.70 -18.82 -24.45
CA ALA A 154 26.83 -19.00 -23.29
C ALA A 154 27.14 -18.03 -22.13
N ALA A 155 28.40 -17.60 -21.98
CA ALA A 155 28.86 -16.74 -20.89
C ALA A 155 28.06 -15.43 -20.70
N PRO A 156 27.79 -14.60 -21.74
CA PRO A 156 27.03 -13.36 -21.57
C PRO A 156 25.56 -13.62 -21.17
N PHE A 157 24.98 -14.75 -21.55
CA PHE A 157 23.62 -15.12 -21.18
C PHE A 157 23.53 -15.66 -19.75
N CYS A 158 24.49 -16.45 -19.30
CA CYS A 158 24.61 -16.83 -17.90
C CYS A 158 24.81 -15.59 -17.01
N ALA A 159 25.59 -14.60 -17.47
CA ALA A 159 25.76 -13.33 -16.77
C ALA A 159 24.45 -12.52 -16.72
N ALA A 160 23.72 -12.42 -17.84
CA ALA A 160 22.42 -11.73 -17.88
C ALA A 160 21.36 -12.44 -17.01
N PHE A 161 21.34 -13.77 -17.00
CA PHE A 161 20.48 -14.57 -16.13
C PHE A 161 20.85 -14.39 -14.66
N ALA A 162 22.14 -14.42 -14.31
CA ALA A 162 22.61 -14.17 -12.94
C ALA A 162 22.30 -12.74 -12.48
N PHE A 163 22.43 -11.74 -13.36
CA PHE A 163 22.06 -10.35 -13.07
C PHE A 163 20.54 -10.20 -12.88
N SER A 164 19.74 -10.88 -13.71
CA SER A 164 18.28 -10.92 -13.55
C SER A 164 17.87 -11.66 -12.29
N LEU A 165 18.51 -12.79 -11.98
CA LEU A 165 18.28 -13.55 -10.75
C LEU A 165 18.70 -12.74 -9.54
N HIS A 166 19.77 -11.93 -9.62
CA HIS A 166 20.19 -11.00 -8.59
C HIS A 166 19.21 -9.84 -8.42
N GLY A 167 18.68 -9.28 -9.52
CA GLY A 167 17.60 -8.28 -9.48
C GLY A 167 16.32 -8.85 -8.86
N VAL A 168 15.97 -10.10 -9.18
CA VAL A 168 14.88 -10.83 -8.52
C VAL A 168 15.23 -11.09 -7.05
N LEU A 169 16.43 -11.57 -6.71
CA LEU A 169 16.84 -11.83 -5.33
C LEU A 169 16.81 -10.54 -4.50
N ILE A 170 17.28 -9.42 -5.03
CA ILE A 170 17.14 -8.10 -4.39
C ILE A 170 15.65 -7.76 -4.24
N ASN A 171 14.82 -7.96 -5.26
CA ASN A 171 13.38 -7.71 -5.19
C ASN A 171 12.58 -8.72 -4.34
N THR A 172 13.16 -9.85 -3.94
CA THR A 172 12.49 -10.93 -3.18
C THR A 172 13.06 -11.12 -1.78
N VAL A 173 14.34 -10.79 -1.56
CA VAL A 173 15.05 -10.87 -0.27
C VAL A 173 15.19 -9.48 0.36
N HIS A 174 15.28 -8.41 -0.43
CA HIS A 174 15.33 -7.00 0.06
C HIS A 174 14.07 -6.19 -0.31
N GLY A 175 13.36 -6.62 -1.36
CA GLY A 175 11.97 -6.29 -1.65
C GLY A 175 11.10 -7.46 -1.24
N ARG A 176 9.89 -7.19 -0.75
CA ARG A 176 8.93 -8.19 -0.24
C ARG A 176 9.25 -8.86 1.11
N GLU A 177 9.57 -8.04 2.11
CA GLU A 177 8.72 -8.07 3.30
C GLU A 177 7.55 -7.10 3.08
N ASP A 178 6.67 -7.42 2.12
CA ASP A 178 5.37 -6.77 1.93
C ASP A 178 4.32 -7.40 2.86
N SER A 179 4.76 -7.89 4.00
CA SER A 179 3.90 -8.32 5.09
C SER A 179 4.60 -8.15 6.43
N VAL A 180 4.84 -6.88 6.79
CA VAL A 180 4.22 -6.50 8.07
C VAL A 180 2.75 -6.85 7.86
N ARG A 181 2.26 -7.93 8.49
CA ARG A 181 0.82 -8.15 8.67
C ARG A 181 0.17 -6.78 8.73
N ASN A 182 -0.67 -6.47 7.73
CA ASN A 182 -1.51 -5.28 7.66
C ASN A 182 -1.34 -4.44 8.92
N LEU A 183 -0.46 -3.44 8.90
CA LEU A 183 -0.40 -2.42 9.94
C LEU A 183 -1.81 -1.84 9.97
N ARG A 184 -2.67 -2.39 10.85
CA ARG A 184 -4.14 -2.45 10.78
C ARG A 184 -4.73 -1.53 9.72
N TRP A 185 -4.74 -1.98 8.47
CA TRP A 185 -5.57 -1.39 7.40
C TRP A 185 -7.04 -1.82 7.54
N ASP A 186 -7.33 -2.66 8.54
CA ASP A 186 -8.64 -3.21 8.89
C ASP A 186 -9.72 -2.13 9.12
N LEU A 187 -9.31 -0.87 9.33
CA LEU A 187 -10.24 0.25 9.43
C LEU A 187 -10.56 0.93 8.09
N TYR A 188 -9.72 0.80 7.06
CA TYR A 188 -9.94 1.48 5.80
C TYR A 188 -10.70 0.61 4.79
N TRP A 189 -10.34 -0.66 4.53
CA TRP A 189 -11.13 -1.57 3.67
C TRP A 189 -10.70 -3.06 3.85
N GLY A 190 -11.52 -3.91 4.48
CA GLY A 190 -11.61 -5.38 4.26
C GLY A 190 -10.80 -6.40 5.11
N ASP A 191 -11.35 -6.78 6.28
CA ASP A 191 -11.42 -8.12 6.99
C ASP A 191 -10.15 -8.89 7.51
N PRO A 192 -10.23 -9.70 8.61
CA PRO A 192 -10.89 -9.57 9.93
C PRO A 192 -9.86 -9.46 11.08
N GLY A 193 -10.06 -8.50 11.98
CA GLY A 193 -9.27 -8.40 13.22
C GLY A 193 -9.64 -7.20 14.07
N SER A 194 -10.02 -6.08 13.42
CA SER A 194 -11.00 -5.14 13.96
C SER A 194 -11.65 -4.33 12.84
N THR A 195 -12.90 -4.60 12.48
CA THR A 195 -13.63 -3.82 11.47
C THR A 195 -14.10 -2.49 12.08
N LEU A 196 -14.38 -1.47 11.25
CA LEU A 196 -15.06 -0.24 11.70
C LEU A 196 -16.29 -0.56 12.57
N GLN A 197 -16.97 -1.65 12.21
CA GLN A 197 -18.11 -2.25 12.89
C GLN A 197 -17.87 -2.49 14.40
N ASP A 198 -16.66 -2.90 14.79
CA ASP A 198 -16.33 -3.19 16.20
C ASP A 198 -16.31 -1.93 17.07
N TYR A 199 -16.31 -0.74 16.46
CA TYR A 199 -16.38 0.54 17.16
C TYR A 199 -17.74 1.23 16.95
N LEU A 200 -18.73 0.52 16.44
CA LEU A 200 -20.07 1.04 16.23
C LEU A 200 -21.03 0.53 17.33
N PRO A 201 -21.82 1.43 17.95
CA PRO A 201 -22.63 1.10 19.12
C PRO A 201 -23.84 0.21 18.80
N GLN A 202 -24.23 0.05 17.53
CA GLN A 202 -25.32 -0.86 17.17
C GLN A 202 -24.97 -2.34 17.41
N TRP A 203 -23.69 -2.69 17.56
CA TRP A 203 -23.27 -4.08 17.79
C TRP A 203 -22.99 -4.32 19.27
N ALA A 204 -23.67 -5.27 19.93
CA ALA A 204 -23.44 -5.58 21.33
C ALA A 204 -22.03 -6.15 21.60
N GLY A 205 -21.45 -6.83 20.59
CA GLY A 205 -20.08 -7.38 20.63
C GLY A 205 -18.95 -6.39 20.36
N ASN A 206 -19.23 -5.08 20.38
CA ASN A 206 -18.24 -4.05 20.11
C ASN A 206 -17.11 -3.98 21.16
N VAL A 207 -16.03 -3.26 20.85
CA VAL A 207 -14.85 -3.07 21.71
C VAL A 207 -14.82 -1.70 22.38
N LEU A 208 -15.97 -1.02 22.48
CA LEU A 208 -16.06 0.32 23.04
C LEU A 208 -15.81 0.31 24.56
N ALA A 209 -15.20 1.38 25.04
CA ALA A 209 -15.03 1.56 26.47
C ALA A 209 -16.40 1.69 27.15
N LEU A 210 -16.54 1.03 28.30
CA LEU A 210 -17.70 1.21 29.18
C LEU A 210 -17.43 2.37 30.15
N PRO A 211 -18.45 2.96 30.79
CA PRO A 211 -18.22 3.82 31.95
C PRO A 211 -17.81 2.98 33.18
N SER A 212 -17.24 3.63 34.20
CA SER A 212 -16.86 2.96 35.46
C SER A 212 -18.05 2.67 36.37
N ALA A 213 -19.17 3.37 36.17
CA ALA A 213 -20.46 3.18 36.82
C ALA A 213 -21.58 3.49 35.82
N PRO A 214 -22.83 3.06 36.07
CA PRO A 214 -23.98 3.45 35.24
C PRO A 214 -24.06 4.98 35.14
N PRO A 215 -24.15 5.57 33.93
CA PRO A 215 -24.07 7.01 33.79
C PRO A 215 -25.31 7.71 34.35
N SER A 216 -25.18 8.97 34.76
CA SER A 216 -26.31 9.76 35.22
C SER A 216 -27.29 10.13 34.11
N LEU A 217 -26.82 10.14 32.85
CA LEU A 217 -27.62 10.46 31.67
C LEU A 217 -28.12 9.18 30.98
N ARG A 218 -29.38 9.18 30.57
CA ARG A 218 -30.00 8.20 29.67
C ARG A 218 -30.83 8.91 28.61
N LEU A 219 -30.64 8.57 27.34
CA LEU A 219 -31.34 9.19 26.20
C LEU A 219 -32.18 8.15 25.47
N ALA A 220 -33.46 8.43 25.26
CA ALA A 220 -34.41 7.54 24.56
C ALA A 220 -35.29 8.28 23.52
N GLY A 221 -35.08 9.58 23.35
CA GLY A 221 -35.85 10.47 22.46
C GLY A 221 -35.10 10.80 21.17
N ASN A 222 -35.02 12.09 20.85
CA ASN A 222 -34.30 12.56 19.67
C ASN A 222 -32.78 12.40 19.86
N LEU A 223 -32.26 11.21 19.56
CA LEU A 223 -30.88 10.83 19.82
C LEU A 223 -29.89 11.71 19.02
N PRO A 224 -28.75 12.09 19.62
CA PRO A 224 -27.75 12.90 18.93
C PRO A 224 -27.11 12.12 17.78
N ARG A 225 -27.00 12.75 16.61
CA ARG A 225 -26.29 12.18 15.46
C ARG A 225 -24.83 12.63 15.48
N LEU A 226 -23.93 11.67 15.58
CA LEU A 226 -22.49 11.85 15.75
C LEU A 226 -21.75 11.40 14.48
N ASP A 227 -20.84 12.24 14.02
CA ASP A 227 -19.87 11.88 13.00
C ASP A 227 -18.49 12.39 13.42
N GLY A 228 -17.44 11.94 12.76
CA GLY A 228 -16.10 12.36 13.11
C GLY A 228 -15.01 11.66 12.33
N ARG A 229 -13.81 11.91 12.81
CA ARG A 229 -12.59 11.24 12.36
C ARG A 229 -12.57 9.83 12.93
N LEU A 230 -11.98 8.90 12.18
CA LEU A 230 -11.77 7.54 12.63
C LEU A 230 -10.97 7.48 13.94
N ALA A 231 -10.00 8.39 14.09
CA ALA A 231 -9.18 8.54 15.28
C ALA A 231 -9.95 9.03 16.51
N ALA A 232 -11.22 9.42 16.35
CA ALA A 232 -12.11 9.86 17.41
C ALA A 232 -13.30 8.92 17.62
N LEU A 233 -13.58 8.02 16.66
CA LEU A 233 -14.69 7.06 16.71
C LEU A 233 -14.78 6.28 18.03
N PRO A 234 -13.68 5.69 18.54
CA PRO A 234 -13.71 4.99 19.83
C PRO A 234 -14.16 5.87 21.00
N LEU A 235 -13.93 7.18 20.94
CA LEU A 235 -14.35 8.12 21.98
C LEU A 235 -15.85 8.43 21.86
N TYR A 236 -16.30 8.92 20.70
CA TYR A 236 -17.68 9.40 20.58
C TYR A 236 -18.69 8.26 20.49
N ALA A 237 -18.32 7.11 19.93
CA ALA A 237 -19.17 5.92 19.95
C ALA A 237 -19.31 5.34 21.36
N ALA A 238 -18.23 5.32 22.15
CA ALA A 238 -18.30 4.90 23.55
C ALA A 238 -19.18 5.85 24.38
N ALA A 239 -19.04 7.17 24.16
CA ALA A 239 -19.89 8.18 24.78
C ALA A 239 -21.37 8.00 24.43
N PHE A 240 -21.68 7.76 23.16
CA PHE A 240 -23.04 7.47 22.72
C PHE A 240 -23.58 6.21 23.40
N GLN A 241 -22.86 5.09 23.29
CA GLN A 241 -23.22 3.81 23.91
C GLN A 241 -23.51 3.97 25.40
N ALA A 242 -22.70 4.73 26.13
CA ALA A 242 -22.85 4.89 27.56
C ALA A 242 -24.24 5.43 27.92
N VAL A 243 -24.78 6.36 27.13
CA VAL A 243 -26.05 7.04 27.46
C VAL A 243 -27.27 6.47 26.72
N THR A 244 -27.09 5.62 25.71
CA THR A 244 -28.18 5.02 24.93
C THR A 244 -28.29 3.51 25.04
N CYS A 245 -27.18 2.79 25.21
CA CYS A 245 -27.12 1.34 25.02
C CYS A 245 -26.64 0.57 26.26
N LEU A 246 -26.86 1.12 27.46
CA LEU A 246 -26.63 0.43 28.73
C LEU A 246 -27.92 0.32 29.54
N ASP A 247 -28.10 -0.83 30.20
CA ASP A 247 -29.19 -1.05 31.16
C ASP A 247 -28.99 -0.25 32.47
N GLU A 248 -29.87 -0.45 33.45
CA GLU A 248 -29.79 0.23 34.76
C GLU A 248 -28.54 -0.18 35.56
N ASP A 249 -28.06 -1.41 35.36
CA ASP A 249 -26.86 -1.96 36.00
C ASP A 249 -25.56 -1.58 35.26
N GLY A 250 -25.66 -0.85 34.13
CA GLY A 250 -24.53 -0.43 33.31
C GLY A 250 -23.98 -1.51 32.38
N ARG A 251 -24.76 -2.56 32.10
CA ARG A 251 -24.41 -3.63 31.17
C ARG A 251 -24.84 -3.27 29.75
N PRO A 252 -24.07 -3.66 28.72
CA PRO A 252 -24.46 -3.52 27.33
C PRO A 252 -25.82 -4.18 27.06
N LEU A 253 -26.73 -3.46 26.40
CA LEU A 253 -27.98 -4.01 25.86
C LEU A 253 -27.68 -5.10 24.80
N SER A 254 -28.62 -6.04 24.61
CA SER A 254 -28.56 -7.06 23.57
C SER A 254 -28.66 -6.45 22.16
N ASP A 255 -28.32 -7.22 21.12
CA ASP A 255 -28.47 -6.75 19.73
C ASP A 255 -29.94 -6.43 19.41
N GLU A 256 -30.89 -7.23 19.89
CA GLU A 256 -32.32 -6.99 19.69
C GLU A 256 -32.79 -5.68 20.36
N GLU A 257 -32.36 -5.43 21.60
CA GLU A 257 -32.68 -4.19 22.32
C GLU A 257 -32.06 -2.95 21.65
N ARG A 258 -30.90 -3.10 21.00
CA ARG A 258 -30.26 -2.03 20.23
C ARG A 258 -30.99 -1.77 18.92
N ASP A 259 -31.37 -2.81 18.19
CA ASP A 259 -32.13 -2.69 16.93
C ASP A 259 -33.50 -2.02 17.15
N GLU A 260 -34.13 -2.22 18.31
CA GLU A 260 -35.37 -1.53 18.66
C GLU A 260 -35.15 -0.04 19.01
N ARG A 261 -33.97 0.33 19.51
CA ARG A 261 -33.68 1.66 20.05
C ARG A 261 -32.93 2.57 19.08
N LEU A 262 -32.15 2.01 18.17
CA LEU A 262 -31.28 2.72 17.25
C LEU A 262 -31.76 2.53 15.82
N SER A 263 -31.67 3.59 15.01
CA SER A 263 -31.84 3.48 13.56
C SER A 263 -30.58 2.95 12.85
N GLY A 264 -29.43 3.01 13.51
CA GLY A 264 -28.13 2.61 12.97
C GLY A 264 -27.39 3.74 12.24
N GLU A 265 -28.00 4.93 12.16
CA GLU A 265 -27.44 6.13 11.53
C GLU A 265 -26.98 7.18 12.55
N GLU A 266 -27.18 6.95 13.85
CA GLU A 266 -26.82 7.90 14.90
C GLU A 266 -25.32 8.06 15.08
N VAL A 267 -24.53 7.03 14.80
CA VAL A 267 -23.07 7.07 14.94
C VAL A 267 -22.44 6.61 13.64
N GLU A 268 -21.86 7.55 12.92
CA GLU A 268 -21.14 7.30 11.68
C GLU A 268 -19.68 7.76 11.77
N CYS A 269 -18.86 7.32 10.82
CA CYS A 269 -17.49 7.77 10.65
C CYS A 269 -17.23 8.02 9.17
N ARG A 270 -17.66 9.20 8.69
CA ARG A 270 -17.47 9.64 7.31
C ARG A 270 -16.27 10.56 7.21
N GLU A 271 -15.11 10.11 7.69
CA GLU A 271 -13.76 10.71 7.55
C GLU A 271 -13.65 12.02 6.73
N GLN A 272 -13.94 11.95 5.42
CA GLN A 272 -13.85 13.08 4.46
C GLN A 272 -15.12 13.96 4.38
N TYR A 273 -16.29 13.39 4.65
CA TYR A 273 -17.60 14.05 4.53
C TYR A 273 -18.22 14.47 5.87
N GLY A 274 -17.63 14.13 7.02
CA GLY A 274 -18.21 14.42 8.33
C GLY A 274 -18.45 15.92 8.57
N TRP A 275 -17.57 16.79 8.07
CA TRP A 275 -17.78 18.24 8.10
C TRP A 275 -18.96 18.69 7.23
N GLN A 276 -19.13 18.06 6.07
CA GLN A 276 -20.25 18.35 5.18
C GLN A 276 -21.57 17.93 5.83
N ARG A 277 -21.62 16.73 6.42
CA ARG A 277 -22.77 16.24 7.18
C ARG A 277 -23.14 17.17 8.35
N LEU A 278 -22.15 17.65 9.11
CA LEU A 278 -22.38 18.63 10.16
C LEU A 278 -22.99 19.93 9.61
N ALA A 279 -22.44 20.44 8.51
CA ALA A 279 -22.91 21.68 7.91
C ALA A 279 -24.32 21.54 7.30
N ASP A 280 -24.62 20.38 6.70
CA ASP A 280 -25.92 20.04 6.09
C ASP A 280 -26.99 19.76 7.15
N GLY A 281 -26.59 19.47 8.39
CA GLY A 281 -27.49 19.14 9.50
C GLY A 281 -27.88 17.66 9.54
N GLU A 282 -27.10 16.82 8.87
CA GLU A 282 -27.19 15.36 8.92
C GLU A 282 -26.51 14.79 10.18
N ALA A 283 -25.53 15.52 10.73
CA ALA A 283 -24.94 15.26 12.04
C ALA A 283 -25.13 16.48 12.96
N ASP A 284 -25.34 16.23 14.25
CA ASP A 284 -25.43 17.27 15.27
C ASP A 284 -24.03 17.63 15.81
N PHE A 285 -23.14 16.64 15.86
CA PHE A 285 -21.76 16.79 16.31
C PHE A 285 -20.75 16.18 15.33
N PHE A 286 -19.65 16.92 15.12
CA PHE A 286 -18.43 16.40 14.50
C PHE A 286 -17.32 16.27 15.53
N PHE A 287 -16.65 15.12 15.57
CA PHE A 287 -15.49 14.87 16.43
C PHE A 287 -14.20 14.83 15.61
N GLY A 288 -13.28 15.77 15.88
CA GLY A 288 -12.05 15.88 15.13
C GLY A 288 -11.19 17.06 15.55
N PRO A 289 -10.14 17.41 14.77
CA PRO A 289 -9.34 18.59 15.05
C PRO A 289 -10.19 19.87 14.90
N PRO A 290 -9.72 21.01 15.44
CA PRO A 290 -10.35 22.30 15.21
C PRO A 290 -10.50 22.58 13.71
N PRO A 291 -11.59 23.25 13.29
CA PRO A 291 -11.75 23.65 11.89
C PRO A 291 -10.56 24.53 11.45
N SER A 292 -10.09 24.30 10.23
CA SER A 292 -9.15 25.21 9.56
C SER A 292 -9.82 26.54 9.21
N GLU A 293 -9.06 27.58 8.88
CA GLU A 293 -9.65 28.85 8.40
C GLU A 293 -10.49 28.65 7.14
N SER A 294 -10.02 27.85 6.18
CA SER A 294 -10.83 27.53 5.00
C SER A 294 -12.17 26.89 5.39
N ARG A 295 -12.17 26.02 6.40
CA ARG A 295 -13.38 25.36 6.90
C ARG A 295 -14.30 26.35 7.60
N LEU A 296 -13.75 27.28 8.38
CA LEU A 296 -14.48 28.37 9.02
C LEU A 296 -15.11 29.29 7.97
N ASP A 297 -14.37 29.66 6.91
CA ASP A 297 -14.89 30.46 5.80
C ASP A 297 -16.03 29.76 5.07
N GLU A 298 -15.90 28.47 4.78
CA GLU A 298 -16.97 27.67 4.17
C GLU A 298 -18.24 27.62 5.05
N LEU A 299 -18.09 27.56 6.39
CA LEU A 299 -19.22 27.64 7.32
C LEU A 299 -19.82 29.06 7.39
N ARG A 300 -18.98 30.10 7.40
CA ARG A 300 -19.40 31.52 7.40
C ARG A 300 -20.22 31.86 6.15
N VAL A 301 -19.79 31.39 4.97
CA VAL A 301 -20.52 31.57 3.68
C VAL A 301 -21.91 30.94 3.75
N ARG A 302 -22.07 29.86 4.52
CA ARG A 302 -23.35 29.19 4.76
C ARG A 302 -24.17 29.79 5.90
N GLY A 303 -23.70 30.87 6.54
CA GLY A 303 -24.35 31.49 7.70
C GLY A 303 -24.29 30.65 8.97
N LEU A 304 -23.36 29.70 9.06
CA LEU A 304 -23.18 28.82 10.21
C LEU A 304 -22.02 29.30 11.09
N THR A 305 -22.21 29.27 12.41
CA THR A 305 -21.16 29.56 13.38
C THR A 305 -20.89 28.31 14.21
N PRO A 306 -19.69 27.70 14.11
CA PRO A 306 -19.38 26.50 14.88
C PRO A 306 -19.15 26.82 16.36
N ASP A 307 -19.82 26.08 17.25
CA ASP A 307 -19.44 25.94 18.66
C ASP A 307 -18.41 24.81 18.76
N VAL A 308 -17.17 25.15 19.11
CA VAL A 308 -16.02 24.23 19.16
C VAL A 308 -15.65 23.97 20.61
N ARG A 309 -15.79 22.72 21.07
CA ARG A 309 -15.52 22.31 22.45
C ARG A 309 -14.41 21.27 22.48
N PRO A 310 -13.22 21.58 23.03
CA PRO A 310 -12.19 20.57 23.27
C PRO A 310 -12.70 19.47 24.20
N VAL A 311 -12.52 18.20 23.81
CA VAL A 311 -12.92 17.03 24.61
C VAL A 311 -11.72 16.20 25.06
N ALA A 312 -10.66 16.16 24.24
CA ALA A 312 -9.43 15.45 24.56
C ALA A 312 -8.19 16.16 24.00
N ARG A 313 -7.02 15.71 24.44
CA ARG A 313 -5.71 16.11 23.94
C ARG A 313 -5.12 14.97 23.12
N GLU A 314 -4.66 15.31 21.94
CA GLU A 314 -3.99 14.40 21.02
C GLU A 314 -2.61 14.98 20.66
N ALA A 315 -1.74 14.15 20.08
CA ALA A 315 -0.41 14.55 19.65
C ALA A 315 -0.05 13.93 18.30
N LEU A 316 0.51 14.77 17.42
CA LEU A 316 1.21 14.29 16.23
C LEU A 316 2.58 13.77 16.67
N ILE A 317 2.86 12.53 16.34
CA ILE A 317 4.06 11.81 16.79
C ILE A 317 4.84 11.26 15.61
N PHE A 318 6.11 10.98 15.84
CA PHE A 318 7.01 10.42 14.85
C PHE A 318 7.61 9.11 15.35
N PHE A 319 7.79 8.17 14.44
CA PHE A 319 8.33 6.86 14.77
C PHE A 319 9.22 6.32 13.65
N VAL A 320 10.18 5.50 14.05
CA VAL A 320 11.14 4.84 13.17
C VAL A 320 11.12 3.34 13.44
N GLN A 321 11.75 2.53 12.59
CA GLN A 321 11.95 1.12 12.88
C GLN A 321 12.86 0.95 14.11
N LYS A 322 12.63 -0.10 14.92
CA LYS A 322 13.27 -0.29 16.23
C LYS A 322 14.81 -0.30 16.25
N ASP A 323 15.47 -0.67 15.16
CA ASP A 323 16.92 -0.77 15.00
C ASP A 323 17.56 0.52 14.44
N ASN A 324 16.76 1.49 14.01
CA ASN A 324 17.26 2.83 13.70
C ASN A 324 17.76 3.48 15.01
N PRO A 325 19.02 3.96 15.12
CA PRO A 325 19.55 4.48 16.37
C PRO A 325 19.02 5.86 16.76
N ALA A 326 18.35 6.59 15.87
CA ALA A 326 17.77 7.88 16.17
C ALA A 326 16.80 7.80 17.37
N ARG A 327 16.83 8.83 18.22
CA ARG A 327 16.03 8.93 19.46
C ARG A 327 15.16 10.18 19.52
N SER A 328 15.67 11.28 18.99
CA SER A 328 15.02 12.58 19.03
C SER A 328 15.20 13.29 17.70
N LEU A 329 14.19 14.06 17.30
CA LEU A 329 14.32 15.07 16.25
C LEU A 329 13.80 16.40 16.79
N SER A 330 14.42 17.51 16.40
CA SER A 330 13.82 18.81 16.63
C SER A 330 12.71 19.08 15.61
N ARG A 331 11.79 20.00 15.92
CA ARG A 331 10.79 20.45 14.93
C ARG A 331 11.44 20.99 13.66
N GLU A 332 12.57 21.67 13.79
CA GLU A 332 13.31 22.19 12.65
C GLU A 332 13.95 21.06 11.83
N GLN A 333 14.49 20.02 12.46
CA GLN A 333 14.97 18.83 11.75
C GLN A 333 13.82 18.12 11.01
N LEU A 334 12.67 17.95 11.67
CA LEU A 334 11.47 17.39 11.02
C LEU A 334 11.07 18.22 9.80
N ARG A 335 10.96 19.55 9.94
CA ARG A 335 10.67 20.46 8.82
C ARG A 335 11.65 20.25 7.67
N ARG A 336 12.95 20.28 7.94
CA ARG A 336 14.02 20.11 6.94
C ARG A 336 14.04 18.72 6.30
N ILE A 337 13.64 17.68 7.02
CA ILE A 337 13.48 16.33 6.45
C ILE A 337 12.31 16.31 5.46
N TYR A 338 11.16 16.85 5.85
CA TYR A 338 9.95 16.83 5.02
C TYR A 338 9.98 17.85 3.87
N THR A 339 10.79 18.91 3.92
CA THR A 339 11.11 19.78 2.76
C THR A 339 12.21 19.18 1.88
N GLY A 340 12.85 18.09 2.30
CA GLY A 340 13.91 17.40 1.56
C GLY A 340 15.27 18.08 1.62
N GLU A 341 15.50 18.99 2.56
CA GLU A 341 16.81 19.58 2.84
C GLU A 341 17.74 18.61 3.58
N ILE A 342 17.21 17.84 4.54
CA ILE A 342 17.91 16.75 5.21
C ILE A 342 17.46 15.44 4.57
N ARG A 343 18.41 14.62 4.13
CA ARG A 343 18.12 13.38 3.38
C ARG A 343 18.82 12.15 3.95
N ASN A 344 19.75 12.31 4.88
CA ASN A 344 20.50 11.22 5.51
C ASN A 344 20.31 11.25 7.03
N TRP A 345 20.16 10.06 7.62
CA TRP A 345 20.04 9.89 9.06
C TRP A 345 21.30 10.35 9.81
N GLU A 346 22.49 10.31 9.19
CA GLU A 346 23.75 10.78 9.78
C GLU A 346 23.69 12.25 10.21
N ASP A 347 22.94 13.08 9.47
CA ASP A 347 22.77 14.51 9.74
C ASP A 347 21.96 14.80 11.02
N VAL A 348 21.27 13.77 11.53
CA VAL A 348 20.35 13.87 12.68
C VAL A 348 20.62 12.79 13.73
N GLY A 349 21.85 12.29 13.78
CA GLY A 349 22.31 11.36 14.83
C GLY A 349 21.94 9.89 14.60
N GLY A 350 21.63 9.52 13.37
CA GLY A 350 21.41 8.15 12.94
C GLY A 350 22.61 7.52 12.23
N ARG A 351 22.40 6.43 11.49
CA ARG A 351 23.43 5.80 10.64
C ARG A 351 23.58 6.57 9.32
N ASP A 352 24.68 6.35 8.60
CA ASP A 352 24.78 6.73 7.18
C ASP A 352 23.78 5.89 6.38
N GLU A 353 22.56 6.41 6.28
CA GLU A 353 21.42 5.76 5.63
C GLU A 353 20.42 6.83 5.18
N ARG A 354 19.91 6.68 3.95
CA ARG A 354 18.90 7.58 3.40
C ARG A 354 17.63 7.58 4.27
N ILE A 355 17.14 8.79 4.59
CA ILE A 355 15.83 8.97 5.21
C ILE A 355 14.73 8.73 4.17
N LEU A 356 13.76 7.93 4.55
CA LEU A 356 12.54 7.67 3.80
C LEU A 356 11.37 8.31 4.58
N PRO A 357 11.09 9.61 4.37
CA PRO A 357 9.99 10.30 5.04
C PRO A 357 8.66 9.91 4.39
N PHE A 358 7.89 9.08 5.09
CA PHE A 358 6.56 8.70 4.64
C PHE A 358 5.58 9.84 4.87
N GLN A 359 4.67 10.03 3.90
CA GLN A 359 3.60 11.03 3.89
C GLN A 359 2.28 10.31 3.68
N HIS A 360 1.15 10.98 3.94
CA HIS A 360 -0.18 10.46 3.60
C HIS A 360 -0.71 11.13 2.33
N ALA A 361 -1.84 10.65 1.80
CA ALA A 361 -2.46 11.24 0.62
C ALA A 361 -2.83 12.72 0.85
N ALA A 362 -2.81 13.53 -0.21
CA ALA A 362 -3.27 14.90 -0.12
C ALA A 362 -4.74 14.94 0.36
N GLY A 363 -5.01 15.79 1.36
CA GLY A 363 -6.32 15.84 2.01
C GLY A 363 -6.54 14.83 3.14
N ASP A 364 -5.55 13.98 3.46
CA ASP A 364 -5.52 13.25 4.72
C ASP A 364 -5.29 14.20 5.89
N GLU A 365 -5.93 13.95 7.04
CA GLU A 365 -5.81 14.86 8.18
C GLU A 365 -4.45 14.75 8.87
N ASN A 366 -3.85 13.56 8.97
CA ASN A 366 -2.51 13.47 9.54
C ASN A 366 -1.55 14.28 8.66
N GLN A 367 -1.70 14.20 7.33
CA GLN A 367 -0.93 15.05 6.41
C GLN A 367 -1.17 16.54 6.67
N ARG A 368 -2.43 16.98 6.84
CA ARG A 368 -2.75 18.38 7.21
C ARG A 368 -2.14 18.79 8.54
N MET A 369 -2.08 17.89 9.53
CA MET A 369 -1.43 18.14 10.82
C MET A 369 0.09 18.28 10.67
N LEU A 370 0.73 17.45 9.85
CA LEU A 370 2.15 17.60 9.52
C LEU A 370 2.39 18.97 8.87
N GLU A 371 1.59 19.33 7.88
CA GLU A 371 1.68 20.62 7.18
C GLU A 371 1.54 21.80 8.15
N ARG A 372 0.53 21.76 9.03
CA ARG A 372 0.25 22.82 9.99
C ARG A 372 1.28 22.91 11.11
N LEU A 373 1.61 21.80 11.75
CA LEU A 373 2.39 21.80 12.99
C LEU A 373 3.91 21.78 12.74
N VAL A 374 4.34 21.16 11.63
CA VAL A 374 5.75 20.95 11.28
C VAL A 374 6.18 21.83 10.11
N LEU A 375 5.47 21.81 8.99
CA LEU A 375 5.90 22.55 7.79
C LEU A 375 5.64 24.06 7.89
N ARG A 376 4.56 24.48 8.55
CA ARG A 376 4.23 25.89 8.82
C ARG A 376 4.27 26.75 7.54
N GLY A 377 3.59 26.27 6.50
CA GLY A 377 3.52 26.92 5.19
C GLY A 377 4.67 26.58 4.23
N ALA A 378 5.70 25.84 4.66
CA ALA A 378 6.71 25.31 3.75
C ALA A 378 6.14 24.21 2.84
N GLU A 379 6.59 24.18 1.59
CA GLU A 379 6.21 23.14 0.63
C GLU A 379 6.87 21.80 0.99
N ALA A 380 6.07 20.74 1.07
CA ALA A 380 6.58 19.39 1.29
C ALA A 380 7.34 18.88 0.06
N ALA A 381 8.42 18.13 0.27
CA ALA A 381 9.05 17.37 -0.80
C ALA A 381 8.05 16.36 -1.39
N PRO A 382 8.20 15.96 -2.67
CA PRO A 382 7.34 14.95 -3.27
C PRO A 382 7.28 13.69 -2.41
N PRO A 383 6.07 13.16 -2.12
CA PRO A 383 5.94 11.97 -1.30
C PRO A 383 6.62 10.79 -1.97
N LEU A 384 7.14 9.87 -1.15
CA LEU A 384 7.54 8.56 -1.65
C LEU A 384 6.35 7.91 -2.32
N ARG A 385 6.60 7.29 -3.46
CA ARG A 385 5.57 6.70 -4.31
C ARG A 385 5.86 5.23 -4.53
N GLU A 386 4.81 4.44 -4.57
CA GLU A 386 4.92 3.02 -4.87
C GLU A 386 3.82 2.56 -5.80
N ASP A 387 4.21 1.60 -6.61
CA ASP A 387 3.36 0.93 -7.57
C ASP A 387 2.51 -0.12 -6.84
N ARG A 388 1.20 0.11 -6.70
CA ARG A 388 0.26 -0.84 -6.08
C ARG A 388 -0.87 -1.25 -6.99
N LEU A 389 -1.18 -2.54 -6.95
CA LEU A 389 -2.43 -3.07 -7.48
C LEU A 389 -3.52 -2.84 -6.43
N THR A 390 -4.13 -1.65 -6.44
CA THR A 390 -5.21 -1.27 -5.51
C THR A 390 -6.57 -1.84 -5.92
N ASP A 391 -6.70 -2.34 -7.14
CA ASP A 391 -7.92 -2.96 -7.67
C ASP A 391 -7.53 -4.26 -8.42
N PRO A 392 -8.10 -5.43 -8.06
CA PRO A 392 -7.92 -6.68 -8.78
C PRO A 392 -8.30 -6.62 -10.28
N HIS A 393 -9.12 -5.63 -10.67
CA HIS A 393 -9.61 -5.40 -12.01
C HIS A 393 -8.90 -4.25 -12.76
N ALA A 394 -8.05 -3.46 -12.09
CA ALA A 394 -7.25 -2.44 -12.74
C ALA A 394 -5.96 -3.04 -13.34
N PHE A 395 -5.73 -2.78 -14.63
CA PHE A 395 -4.50 -3.19 -15.30
C PHE A 395 -3.39 -2.18 -15.06
N GLY A 396 -2.50 -2.50 -14.12
CA GLY A 396 -1.26 -1.78 -13.85
C GLY A 396 -1.20 -1.24 -12.43
N PRO A 397 0.01 -1.10 -11.86
CA PRO A 397 0.13 -0.49 -10.55
C PRO A 397 -0.36 0.97 -10.60
N SER A 398 -1.29 1.29 -9.71
CA SER A 398 -1.60 2.67 -9.37
C SER A 398 -0.40 3.23 -8.61
N ASN A 399 0.13 4.33 -9.13
CA ASN A 399 1.21 5.05 -8.49
C ASN A 399 0.64 5.87 -7.32
N ILE A 400 0.66 5.29 -6.12
CA ILE A 400 0.08 5.90 -4.92
C ILE A 400 1.17 6.34 -3.94
N VAL A 401 0.79 7.16 -2.95
CA VAL A 401 1.71 7.50 -1.85
C VAL A 401 2.11 6.22 -1.13
N ALA A 402 3.43 6.01 -1.00
CA ALA A 402 3.98 4.83 -0.39
C ALA A 402 3.58 4.75 1.08
N LEU A 403 3.22 3.55 1.52
CA LEU A 403 2.91 3.33 2.93
C LEU A 403 4.18 3.07 3.73
N TYR A 404 4.16 3.49 4.99
CA TYR A 404 5.25 3.23 5.92
C TYR A 404 5.68 1.76 5.87
N ARG A 405 6.95 1.53 5.55
CA ARG A 405 7.58 0.21 5.60
C ARG A 405 8.56 0.20 6.76
N LYS A 406 8.63 -0.89 7.52
CA LYS A 406 9.58 -1.08 8.65
C LYS A 406 11.03 -1.24 8.16
N ARG A 407 11.52 -0.31 7.34
CA ARG A 407 12.92 -0.21 6.94
C ARG A 407 13.66 0.64 7.96
N THR A 408 14.93 0.36 8.17
CA THR A 408 15.80 1.14 9.06
C THR A 408 15.83 2.63 8.68
N GLY A 409 15.78 2.95 7.37
CA GLY A 409 15.67 4.32 6.87
C GLY A 409 14.30 5.00 7.02
N ALA A 410 13.24 4.29 7.46
CA ALA A 410 11.88 4.81 7.47
C ALA A 410 11.60 5.81 8.59
N LEU A 411 10.94 6.92 8.25
CA LEU A 411 10.33 7.86 9.19
C LEU A 411 8.82 7.91 8.94
N GLY A 412 8.03 7.48 9.92
CA GLY A 412 6.58 7.53 9.89
C GLY A 412 6.02 8.52 10.91
N PHE A 413 4.76 8.89 10.73
CA PHE A 413 4.03 9.75 11.66
C PHE A 413 2.54 9.42 11.70
N GLY A 414 1.89 9.81 12.78
CA GLY A 414 0.46 9.62 13.01
C GLY A 414 0.01 10.24 14.33
N LEU A 415 -1.20 9.90 14.77
CA LEU A 415 -1.72 10.32 16.07
C LEU A 415 -1.32 9.32 17.17
N ARG A 416 -1.15 9.82 18.39
CA ARG A 416 -0.70 9.02 19.54
C ARG A 416 -1.70 7.91 19.89
N TRP A 417 -3.01 8.16 19.81
CA TRP A 417 -4.01 7.13 20.08
C TRP A 417 -3.83 5.86 19.25
N TYR A 418 -3.36 5.99 18.00
CA TYR A 418 -3.13 4.83 17.13
C TYR A 418 -1.94 3.97 17.54
N LEU A 419 -1.00 4.46 18.35
CA LEU A 419 0.26 3.75 18.61
C LEU A 419 0.08 2.37 19.21
N ASP A 420 -0.68 2.30 20.29
CA ASP A 420 -0.88 1.05 21.03
C ASP A 420 -1.69 0.04 20.19
N LYS A 421 -2.41 0.52 19.17
CA LYS A 421 -3.25 -0.30 18.28
C LYS A 421 -2.51 -0.73 17.01
N TRP A 422 -1.65 0.12 16.46
CA TRP A 422 -0.93 -0.11 15.22
C TRP A 422 0.41 -0.83 15.44
N PHE A 423 1.02 -0.69 16.62
CA PHE A 423 2.34 -1.25 16.90
C PHE A 423 2.38 -2.12 18.17
N PRO A 424 1.58 -3.21 18.24
CA PRO A 424 1.54 -4.08 19.42
C PRO A 424 2.86 -4.85 19.65
N ASP A 425 3.70 -5.02 18.63
CA ASP A 425 4.86 -5.94 18.65
C ASP A 425 6.23 -5.25 18.89
N ASP A 426 6.28 -4.04 19.49
CA ASP A 426 7.52 -3.27 19.79
C ASP A 426 8.48 -3.04 18.58
N ASP A 427 7.97 -3.21 17.36
CA ASP A 427 8.77 -3.15 16.14
C ASP A 427 9.10 -1.73 15.65
N VAL A 428 8.50 -0.72 16.28
CA VAL A 428 8.79 0.68 16.03
C VAL A 428 9.20 1.36 17.31
N ARG A 429 9.98 2.43 17.14
CA ARG A 429 10.39 3.30 18.22
C ARG A 429 9.80 4.68 18.02
N LEU A 430 9.15 5.19 19.06
CA LEU A 430 8.73 6.58 19.14
C LEU A 430 9.94 7.49 19.29
N LEU A 431 9.99 8.53 18.48
CA LEU A 431 10.96 9.61 18.61
C LEU A 431 10.43 10.65 19.60
N THR A 432 11.33 11.21 20.40
CA THR A 432 11.06 12.46 21.11
C THR A 432 11.12 13.64 20.14
N VAL A 433 10.32 14.67 20.39
CA VAL A 433 10.35 15.91 19.61
C VAL A 433 10.84 17.04 20.50
N ASP A 434 11.89 17.75 20.08
CA ASP A 434 12.60 18.73 20.90
C ASP A 434 13.05 18.13 22.26
N GLY A 435 13.39 16.84 22.29
CA GLY A 435 13.78 16.12 23.51
C GLY A 435 12.63 15.69 24.43
N VAL A 436 11.38 16.00 24.08
CA VAL A 436 10.18 15.68 24.89
C VAL A 436 9.47 14.44 24.33
N LYS A 437 9.13 13.49 25.21
CA LYS A 437 8.37 12.27 24.85
C LYS A 437 6.86 12.56 24.83
N PRO A 438 6.07 12.01 23.89
CA PRO A 438 4.62 12.19 23.86
C PRO A 438 3.91 11.31 24.90
N THR A 439 3.87 11.76 26.16
CA THR A 439 3.20 11.09 27.28
C THR A 439 1.98 11.87 27.77
N ASP A 440 1.08 11.24 28.53
CA ASP A 440 -0.05 11.93 29.15
C ASP A 440 0.38 13.15 29.97
N ALA A 441 1.49 13.04 30.72
CA ALA A 441 2.00 14.13 31.54
C ALA A 441 2.44 15.32 30.67
N THR A 442 3.24 15.06 29.64
CA THR A 442 3.78 16.09 28.73
C THR A 442 2.72 16.70 27.80
N LEU A 443 1.65 15.97 27.51
CA LEU A 443 0.50 16.50 26.78
C LEU A 443 -0.37 17.37 27.69
N ARG A 444 -0.52 16.99 28.97
CA ARG A 444 -1.32 17.71 29.97
C ARG A 444 -0.69 19.05 30.35
N ASP A 445 0.62 19.09 30.57
CA ASP A 445 1.35 20.32 30.92
C ASP A 445 1.72 21.19 29.71
N GLY A 446 1.52 20.66 28.49
CA GLY A 446 1.78 21.37 27.23
C GLY A 446 3.26 21.42 26.82
N SER A 447 4.14 20.66 27.48
CA SER A 447 5.57 20.61 27.15
C SER A 447 5.86 19.87 25.84
N TYR A 448 5.00 18.92 25.44
CA TYR A 448 5.16 18.26 24.14
C TYR A 448 4.73 19.22 23.01
N PRO A 449 5.59 19.48 22.02
CA PRO A 449 5.41 20.65 21.14
C PRO A 449 4.42 20.44 19.99
N LEU A 450 3.93 19.22 19.76
CA LEU A 450 3.02 18.87 18.65
C LEU A 450 1.67 18.36 19.16
N CYS A 451 1.20 18.93 20.27
CA CYS A 451 -0.13 18.69 20.81
C CYS A 451 -1.20 19.44 20.03
N LEU A 452 -2.38 18.83 19.95
CA LEU A 452 -3.57 19.43 19.40
C LEU A 452 -4.81 19.02 20.21
N PRO A 453 -5.82 19.88 20.30
CA PRO A 453 -7.10 19.48 20.86
C PRO A 453 -7.84 18.57 19.88
N LEU A 454 -8.48 17.53 20.41
CA LEU A 454 -9.59 16.84 19.77
C LEU A 454 -10.87 17.51 20.26
N CYS A 455 -11.69 17.99 19.33
CA CYS A 455 -12.86 18.80 19.59
C CYS A 455 -14.15 18.07 19.21
N MET A 456 -15.22 18.37 19.95
CA MET A 456 -16.60 18.18 19.55
C MET A 456 -17.10 19.52 18.98
N VAL A 457 -17.66 19.49 17.77
CA VAL A 457 -18.09 20.69 17.05
C VAL A 457 -19.56 20.58 16.68
N SER A 458 -20.34 21.62 16.96
CA SER A 458 -21.72 21.75 16.50
C SER A 458 -21.92 23.06 15.74
N CYS A 459 -22.68 23.06 14.65
CA CYS A 459 -22.88 24.27 13.83
C CYS A 459 -24.31 24.84 13.89
N ARG A 460 -25.22 24.15 14.57
CA ARG A 460 -26.66 24.45 14.60
C ARG A 460 -27.20 24.39 16.03
N PRO A 461 -28.37 25.00 16.31
CA PRO A 461 -29.04 24.83 17.59
C PRO A 461 -29.28 23.35 17.91
N LEU A 462 -28.81 22.92 19.07
CA LEU A 462 -28.95 21.54 19.55
C LEU A 462 -30.34 21.30 20.14
N SER A 463 -30.87 20.08 19.95
CA SER A 463 -31.99 19.56 20.75
C SER A 463 -31.62 19.47 22.23
N ASP A 464 -32.61 19.24 23.09
CA ASP A 464 -32.37 19.09 24.52
C ASP A 464 -31.53 17.84 24.81
N GLU A 465 -31.77 16.74 24.11
CA GLU A 465 -30.98 15.51 24.20
C GLU A 465 -29.53 15.71 23.73
N SER A 466 -29.32 16.38 22.60
CA SER A 466 -27.98 16.67 22.10
C SER A 466 -27.23 17.63 23.02
N ARG A 467 -27.92 18.61 23.63
CA ARG A 467 -27.35 19.49 24.65
C ARG A 467 -26.98 18.72 25.91
N ALA A 468 -27.85 17.85 26.40
CA ALA A 468 -27.59 17.00 27.55
C ALA A 468 -26.39 16.06 27.30
N PHE A 469 -26.31 15.45 26.11
CA PHE A 469 -25.17 14.64 25.69
C PHE A 469 -23.86 15.43 25.74
N ARG A 470 -23.84 16.62 25.13
CA ARG A 470 -22.67 17.52 25.13
C ARG A 470 -22.23 17.85 26.56
N ASP A 471 -23.17 18.26 27.42
CA ASP A 471 -22.86 18.71 28.77
C ASP A 471 -22.39 17.54 29.66
N TRP A 472 -22.98 16.35 29.49
CA TRP A 472 -22.55 15.12 30.15
C TRP A 472 -21.14 14.70 29.70
N LEU A 473 -20.86 14.72 28.39
CA LEU A 473 -19.55 14.34 27.84
C LEU A 473 -18.42 15.26 28.32
N LEU A 474 -18.71 16.56 28.47
CA LEU A 474 -17.76 17.54 29.01
C LEU A 474 -17.63 17.47 30.54
N GLY A 475 -18.56 16.80 31.21
CA GLY A 475 -18.60 16.61 32.66
C GLY A 475 -17.68 15.51 33.18
N PRO A 476 -17.68 15.26 34.51
CA PRO A 476 -16.78 14.29 35.14
C PRO A 476 -16.92 12.86 34.62
N GLU A 477 -18.15 12.39 34.41
CA GLU A 477 -18.44 11.03 33.90
C GLU A 477 -17.93 10.85 32.47
N GLY A 478 -18.20 11.82 31.59
CA GLY A 478 -17.69 11.82 30.23
C GLY A 478 -16.16 11.84 30.18
N ARG A 479 -15.51 12.65 31.02
CA ARG A 479 -14.02 12.69 31.11
C ARG A 479 -13.42 11.37 31.59
N ASP A 480 -14.07 10.67 32.53
CA ASP A 480 -13.64 9.33 32.93
C ASP A 480 -13.75 8.34 31.77
N LEU A 481 -14.87 8.36 31.05
CA LEU A 481 -15.07 7.52 29.88
C LEU A 481 -14.04 7.80 28.78
N ILE A 482 -13.74 9.06 28.49
CA ILE A 482 -12.71 9.48 27.54
C ILE A 482 -11.34 8.85 27.90
N ARG A 483 -11.00 8.84 29.21
CA ARG A 483 -9.79 8.19 29.71
C ARG A 483 -9.81 6.67 29.49
N ARG A 484 -10.94 6.02 29.76
CA ARG A 484 -11.12 4.57 29.52
C ARG A 484 -11.08 4.21 28.04
N ALA A 485 -11.49 5.13 27.16
CA ALA A 485 -11.37 4.99 25.69
C ALA A 485 -9.92 5.18 25.18
N GLY A 486 -8.96 5.48 26.07
CA GLY A 486 -7.54 5.61 25.74
C GLY A 486 -7.10 7.02 25.35
N TYR A 487 -7.91 8.04 25.62
CA TYR A 487 -7.58 9.43 25.32
C TYR A 487 -7.25 10.20 26.59
N LEU A 488 -6.52 11.30 26.44
CA LEU A 488 -6.28 12.24 27.54
C LEU A 488 -7.42 13.28 27.56
N PRO A 489 -8.35 13.26 28.53
CA PRO A 489 -9.46 14.21 28.56
C PRO A 489 -8.98 15.66 28.66
N TRP A 490 -9.76 16.57 28.09
CA TRP A 490 -9.54 17.99 28.24
C TRP A 490 -9.98 18.45 29.63
N GLU A 491 -9.05 19.02 30.39
CA GLU A 491 -9.32 19.64 31.68
C GLU A 491 -9.02 21.14 31.54
N ASP A 492 -10.04 21.97 31.76
CA ASP A 492 -9.85 23.41 31.89
C ASP A 492 -8.98 23.63 33.13
N GLY A 493 -7.81 24.25 32.94
CA GLY A 493 -6.75 24.29 33.94
C GLY A 493 -7.20 24.96 35.24
N ASN A 494 -7.61 24.18 36.23
CA ASN A 494 -7.67 24.61 37.61
C ASN A 494 -6.30 24.36 38.25
N GLY A 495 -5.34 25.23 37.91
CA GLY A 495 -3.95 25.11 38.32
C GLY A 495 -3.18 26.41 38.13
N GLY A 496 -3.49 27.43 38.93
CA GLY A 496 -2.55 28.47 39.39
C GLY A 496 -1.67 29.24 38.40
N GLY A 497 -1.88 29.15 37.09
CA GLY A 497 -1.06 29.80 36.07
C GLY A 497 -1.95 30.50 35.06
N LYS A 498 -2.06 31.83 35.18
CA LYS A 498 -2.74 32.77 34.27
C LYS A 498 -3.03 32.22 32.86
N SER A 499 -4.19 31.60 32.68
CA SER A 499 -4.78 31.41 31.35
C SER A 499 -5.42 32.73 30.94
N GLY A 500 -4.64 33.63 30.35
CA GLY A 500 -5.23 34.68 29.53
C GLY A 500 -5.96 34.00 28.38
N GLY A 501 -7.26 34.25 28.25
CA GLY A 501 -8.05 33.82 27.11
C GLY A 501 -7.38 34.28 25.82
N LYS A 502 -6.61 33.39 25.21
CA LYS A 502 -6.30 33.47 23.80
C LYS A 502 -7.33 32.57 23.14
N ASN A 503 -8.25 33.22 22.42
CA ASN A 503 -8.86 32.61 21.26
C ASN A 503 -7.78 31.79 20.55
N PHE A 504 -8.06 30.53 20.24
CA PHE A 504 -7.27 29.77 19.29
C PHE A 504 -7.45 30.47 17.93
N SER A 505 -6.75 31.58 17.74
CA SER A 505 -6.55 32.22 16.46
C SER A 505 -5.63 31.30 15.66
N PRO A 506 -6.07 30.81 14.49
CA PRO A 506 -5.17 30.19 13.56
C PRO A 506 -4.44 31.31 12.82
N GLU A 507 -3.22 31.61 13.24
CA GLU A 507 -2.37 32.53 12.50
C GLU A 507 -0.97 31.91 12.34
N PRO A 508 -0.25 32.30 11.28
CA PRO A 508 0.17 31.41 10.18
C PRO A 508 1.39 30.53 10.46
#